data_AF-A0A920QL17-F1
#
_entry.id   AF-A0A920QL17-F1
#
_cell.length_a   1.000
_cell.length_b   1.000
_cell.length_c   1.000
_cell.angle_alpha   90.00
_cell.angle_beta   90.00
_cell.angle_gamma   90.00
#
_symmetry.space_group_name_H-M   'P 1'
#
loop_
_entity.id
_entity.type
_entity.pdbx_description
1 polymer ?
#
loop_
_entity_poly.entity_id
_entity_poly.type
_entity_poly.pdbx_seq_one_letter_code
_entity_poly.pdbx_strand_id
1 'polypeptide(L)'
;MCGTDVHDIPMADQILLPFDIWTNRAHCIMLHKQEIISANCLEKILTGLGKLENLVEKGNFSLDPEKEDVHINVEDFITEDQGAEGGGRMHIGRSRNDQTACDMRLYLRSSCLKLFFAVKNFTSALLLQADENAESVMPGFTHYQPAMVTSWGHWLCSYIQGLCRDLEGLHSHFPWSIEIRSELLLFLEHFGPH
;
A
#
# COMPACT_ATOMS: atom_id res chain seq x y z
N MET A 1 -5.50 40.74 3.06
CA MET A 1 -4.60 39.87 2.28
C MET A 1 -5.04 38.45 2.54
N CYS A 2 -5.90 37.90 1.69
CA CYS A 2 -6.30 36.49 1.74
C CYS A 2 -5.82 35.89 0.42
N GLY A 3 -4.54 35.52 0.38
CA GLY A 3 -4.05 34.59 -0.61
C GLY A 3 -4.31 33.22 -0.02
N THR A 4 -5.30 32.50 -0.56
CA THR A 4 -5.33 31.06 -0.41
C THR A 4 -4.13 30.55 -1.18
N ASP A 5 -3.13 30.05 -0.47
CA ASP A 5 -2.09 29.20 -1.03
C ASP A 5 -2.81 27.95 -1.58
N VAL A 6 -3.22 28.01 -2.85
CA VAL A 6 -3.71 26.84 -3.56
C VAL A 6 -2.46 25.99 -3.82
N HIS A 7 -2.18 25.07 -2.92
CA HIS A 7 -1.23 24.01 -3.22
C HIS A 7 -1.77 23.25 -4.43
N ASP A 8 -0.94 23.09 -5.46
CA ASP A 8 -1.29 22.25 -6.60
C ASP A 8 -1.64 20.85 -6.09
N ILE A 9 -2.89 20.45 -6.32
CA ILE A 9 -3.36 19.13 -5.92
C ILE A 9 -2.70 18.14 -6.91
N PRO A 10 -1.89 17.18 -6.44
CA PRO A 10 -1.29 16.20 -7.33
C PRO A 10 -2.39 15.41 -8.04
N MET A 11 -2.08 14.90 -9.24
CA MET A 11 -3.00 14.03 -9.97
C MET A 11 -3.45 12.88 -9.07
N ALA A 12 -4.76 12.59 -9.06
CA ALA A 12 -5.34 11.63 -8.10
C ALA A 12 -4.76 10.22 -8.23
N ASP A 13 -4.33 9.85 -9.43
CA ASP A 13 -3.72 8.59 -9.79
C ASP A 13 -2.18 8.58 -9.69
N GLN A 14 -1.56 9.70 -9.29
CA GLN A 14 -0.11 9.77 -9.06
C GLN A 14 0.36 8.70 -8.06
N ILE A 15 -0.50 8.35 -7.09
CA ILE A 15 -0.26 7.28 -6.12
C ILE A 15 -0.04 5.90 -6.77
N LEU A 16 -0.53 5.71 -8.01
CA LEU A 16 -0.43 4.46 -8.75
C LEU A 16 0.90 4.32 -9.50
N LEU A 17 1.68 5.40 -9.64
CA LEU A 17 2.91 5.42 -10.44
C LEU A 17 3.90 4.28 -10.12
N PRO A 18 4.24 3.98 -8.85
CA PRO A 18 5.14 2.86 -8.56
C PRO A 18 4.57 1.50 -9.02
N PHE A 19 3.25 1.34 -8.94
CA PHE A 19 2.58 0.09 -9.31
C PHE A 19 2.48 -0.04 -10.83
N ASP A 20 2.25 1.05 -11.55
CA ASP A 20 2.26 1.02 -13.02
C ASP A 20 3.64 0.63 -13.56
N ILE A 21 4.73 1.16 -12.98
CA ILE A 21 6.10 0.76 -13.33
C ILE A 21 6.28 -0.76 -13.17
N TRP A 22 5.80 -1.33 -12.06
CA TRP A 22 5.89 -2.76 -11.80
C TRP A 22 5.04 -3.59 -12.76
N THR A 23 3.81 -3.16 -13.04
CA THR A 23 2.93 -3.85 -13.99
C THR A 23 3.49 -3.79 -15.40
N ASN A 24 4.02 -2.65 -15.85
CA ASN A 24 4.70 -2.50 -17.13
C ASN A 24 5.93 -3.41 -17.25
N ARG A 25 6.74 -3.47 -16.19
CA ARG A 25 7.91 -4.37 -16.12
C ARG A 25 7.49 -5.83 -16.30
N ALA A 26 6.50 -6.29 -15.53
CA ALA A 26 6.00 -7.66 -15.63
C ALA A 26 5.39 -7.96 -17.01
N HIS A 27 4.61 -7.03 -17.56
CA HIS A 27 3.99 -7.16 -18.88
C HIS A 27 5.03 -7.28 -20.00
N CYS A 28 6.05 -6.42 -20.01
CA CYS A 28 7.08 -6.44 -21.05
C CYS A 28 7.94 -7.71 -20.98
N ILE A 29 8.25 -8.20 -19.77
CA ILE A 29 8.92 -9.50 -19.59
C ILE A 29 8.06 -10.62 -20.19
N MET A 30 6.75 -10.59 -19.99
CA MET A 30 5.82 -11.54 -20.60
C MET A 30 5.80 -11.43 -22.13
N LEU A 31 5.71 -10.22 -22.70
CA LEU A 31 5.75 -10.02 -24.15
C LEU A 31 7.01 -10.60 -24.79
N HIS A 32 8.16 -10.44 -24.14
CA HIS A 32 9.41 -11.02 -24.61
C HIS A 32 9.39 -12.56 -24.56
N LYS A 33 8.87 -13.14 -23.46
CA LYS A 33 8.71 -14.60 -23.33
C LYS A 33 7.76 -15.20 -24.38
N GLN A 34 6.80 -14.41 -24.86
CA GLN A 34 5.90 -14.79 -25.96
C GLN A 34 6.49 -14.49 -27.34
N GLU A 35 7.77 -14.07 -27.42
CA GLU A 35 8.46 -13.71 -28.66
C GLU A 35 7.81 -12.55 -29.44
N ILE A 36 7.00 -11.73 -28.78
CA ILE A 36 6.32 -10.56 -29.38
C ILE A 36 7.28 -9.37 -29.51
N ILE A 37 8.23 -9.23 -28.58
CA ILE A 37 9.28 -8.21 -28.60
C ILE A 37 10.66 -8.85 -28.49
N SER A 38 11.65 -8.22 -29.14
CA SER A 38 13.04 -8.67 -29.11
C SER A 38 13.69 -8.45 -27.73
N ALA A 39 14.76 -9.20 -27.44
CA ALA A 39 15.52 -9.01 -26.20
C ALA A 39 16.06 -7.58 -26.07
N ASN A 40 16.53 -6.99 -27.18
CA ASN A 40 16.99 -5.60 -27.23
C ASN A 40 15.88 -4.60 -26.90
N CYS A 41 14.65 -4.84 -27.40
CA CYS A 41 13.49 -4.00 -27.06
C CYS A 41 13.14 -4.12 -25.57
N LEU A 42 13.13 -5.33 -25.01
CA LEU A 42 12.91 -5.55 -23.59
C LEU A 42 13.97 -4.82 -22.74
N GLU A 43 15.24 -4.96 -23.08
CA GLU A 43 16.35 -4.35 -22.33
C GLU A 43 16.22 -2.83 -22.26
N LYS A 44 15.88 -2.18 -23.39
CA LYS A 44 15.58 -0.75 -23.45
C LYS A 44 14.44 -0.38 -22.50
N ILE A 45 13.31 -1.07 -22.58
CA ILE A 45 12.14 -0.79 -21.73
C ILE A 45 12.49 -0.95 -20.25
N LEU A 46 13.14 -2.05 -19.86
CA LEU A 46 13.54 -2.29 -18.47
C LEU A 46 14.53 -1.23 -17.96
N THR A 47 15.45 -0.79 -18.82
CA THR A 47 16.39 0.29 -18.50
C THR A 47 15.66 1.61 -18.28
N GLY A 48 14.74 1.98 -19.16
CA GLY A 48 13.91 3.18 -19.01
C GLY A 48 13.06 3.14 -17.74
N LEU A 49 12.36 2.02 -17.49
CA LEU A 49 11.54 1.84 -16.28
C LEU A 49 12.41 1.87 -15.01
N GLY A 50 13.62 1.31 -15.04
CA GLY A 50 14.56 1.38 -13.93
C GLY A 50 15.06 2.81 -13.65
N LYS A 51 15.32 3.61 -14.70
CA LYS A 51 15.62 5.03 -14.54
C LYS A 51 14.44 5.80 -13.95
N LEU A 52 13.23 5.55 -14.45
CA LEU A 52 12.00 6.16 -13.96
C LEU A 52 11.78 5.87 -12.47
N GLU A 53 11.90 4.60 -12.07
CA GLU A 53 11.78 4.18 -10.67
C GLU A 53 12.78 4.94 -9.78
N ASN A 54 14.04 5.05 -10.20
CA ASN A 54 15.05 5.82 -9.46
C ASN A 54 14.73 7.32 -9.36
N LEU A 55 14.13 7.93 -10.38
CA LEU A 55 13.72 9.34 -10.33
C LEU A 55 12.55 9.53 -9.37
N VAL A 56 11.57 8.62 -9.40
CA VAL A 56 10.42 8.62 -8.50
C VAL A 56 10.86 8.45 -7.05
N GLU A 57 11.75 7.51 -6.75
CA GLU A 57 12.29 7.28 -5.40
C GLU A 57 13.04 8.50 -4.84
N LYS A 58 13.71 9.27 -5.71
CA LYS A 58 14.42 10.51 -5.33
C LYS A 58 13.52 11.74 -5.27
N GLY A 59 12.25 11.63 -5.64
CA GLY A 59 11.33 12.77 -5.76
C GLY A 59 11.64 13.71 -6.93
N ASN A 60 12.38 13.22 -7.94
CA ASN A 60 12.84 13.98 -9.11
C ASN A 60 11.99 13.72 -10.37
N PHE A 61 10.81 13.13 -10.21
CA PHE A 61 9.86 12.91 -11.30
C PHE A 61 8.50 13.47 -10.92
N SER A 62 7.96 14.32 -11.78
CA SER A 62 6.63 14.91 -11.68
C SER A 62 5.80 14.50 -12.87
N LEU A 63 4.54 14.12 -12.64
CA LEU A 63 3.60 13.92 -13.73
C LEU A 63 3.25 15.25 -14.36
N ASP A 64 3.15 15.25 -15.68
CA ASP A 64 2.63 16.36 -16.45
C ASP A 64 1.10 16.36 -16.34
N PRO A 65 0.48 17.40 -15.75
CA PRO A 65 -0.97 17.48 -15.58
C PRO A 65 -1.72 17.68 -16.90
N GLU A 66 -1.03 18.06 -17.99
CA GLU A 66 -1.65 18.13 -19.33
C GLU A 66 -1.86 16.75 -19.94
N LYS A 67 -1.25 15.70 -19.35
CA LYS A 67 -1.44 14.30 -19.75
C LYS A 67 -2.60 13.69 -18.97
N GLU A 68 -3.38 12.85 -19.63
CA GLU A 68 -4.65 12.32 -19.11
C GLU A 68 -4.49 11.54 -17.80
N ASP A 69 -3.50 10.65 -17.72
CA ASP A 69 -3.30 9.76 -16.58
C ASP A 69 -1.82 9.45 -16.35
N VAL A 70 -1.55 8.78 -15.23
CA VAL A 70 -0.23 8.27 -14.84
C VAL A 70 0.38 7.37 -15.90
N HIS A 71 -0.44 6.62 -16.63
CA HIS A 71 0.02 5.65 -17.59
C HIS A 71 0.59 6.34 -18.85
N ILE A 72 -0.10 7.31 -19.44
CA ILE A 72 0.43 8.12 -20.56
C ILE A 72 1.72 8.83 -20.15
N ASN A 73 1.80 9.32 -18.92
CA ASN A 73 3.03 9.91 -18.39
C ASN A 73 4.22 8.93 -18.43
N VAL A 74 4.00 7.67 -18.03
CA VAL A 74 5.04 6.62 -18.09
C VAL A 74 5.39 6.28 -19.53
N GLU A 75 4.40 6.14 -20.41
CA GLU A 75 4.58 5.83 -21.83
C GLU A 75 5.44 6.86 -22.55
N ASP A 76 5.13 8.13 -22.33
CA ASP A 76 5.86 9.25 -22.91
C ASP A 76 7.29 9.30 -22.37
N PHE A 77 7.48 9.13 -21.05
CA PHE A 77 8.82 9.10 -20.46
C PHE A 77 9.69 8.01 -21.10
N ILE A 78 9.15 6.79 -21.27
CA ILE A 78 9.88 5.69 -21.91
C ILE A 78 10.13 5.98 -23.39
N THR A 79 9.18 6.59 -24.08
CA THR A 79 9.34 7.01 -25.48
C THR A 79 10.45 8.04 -25.65
N GLU A 80 10.53 9.02 -24.75
CA GLU A 80 11.56 10.06 -24.76
C GLU A 80 12.95 9.51 -24.41
N ASP A 81 13.05 8.62 -23.41
CA ASP A 81 14.35 8.08 -22.94
C ASP A 81 14.90 6.96 -23.83
N GLN A 82 14.04 6.10 -24.39
CA GLN A 82 14.44 4.86 -25.10
C GLN A 82 14.00 4.82 -26.57
N GLY A 83 13.26 5.83 -27.03
CA GLY A 83 12.70 5.94 -28.38
C GLY A 83 11.34 5.26 -28.52
N ALA A 84 10.65 5.58 -29.63
CA ALA A 84 9.29 5.12 -29.91
C ALA A 84 9.13 3.60 -29.98
N GLU A 85 10.20 2.87 -30.31
CA GLU A 85 10.20 1.41 -30.31
C GLU A 85 10.07 0.83 -28.89
N GLY A 86 10.60 1.51 -27.87
CA GLY A 86 10.47 1.10 -26.47
C GLY A 86 9.06 1.40 -25.94
N GLY A 87 8.65 2.67 -25.97
CA GLY A 87 7.37 3.10 -25.40
C GLY A 87 6.16 2.52 -26.13
N GLY A 88 6.14 2.58 -27.47
CA GLY A 88 5.00 2.11 -28.28
C GLY A 88 4.74 0.61 -28.22
N ARG A 89 5.70 -0.21 -27.76
CA ARG A 89 5.55 -1.66 -27.64
C ARG A 89 4.96 -2.09 -26.29
N MET A 90 4.93 -1.23 -25.28
CA MET A 90 4.47 -1.59 -23.93
C MET A 90 2.96 -1.89 -23.86
N HIS A 91 2.15 -1.40 -24.80
CA HIS A 91 0.69 -1.58 -24.81
C HIS A 91 0.22 -2.79 -25.62
N ILE A 92 1.13 -3.53 -26.26
CA ILE A 92 0.72 -4.66 -27.09
C ILE A 92 -0.03 -5.68 -26.23
N GLY A 93 -1.24 -6.03 -26.67
CA GLY A 93 -2.08 -7.03 -26.02
C GLY A 93 -2.60 -6.62 -24.63
N ARG A 94 -2.61 -5.33 -24.30
CA ARG A 94 -3.06 -4.82 -23.00
C ARG A 94 -4.21 -3.83 -23.14
N SER A 95 -5.22 -3.97 -22.28
CA SER A 95 -6.30 -3.00 -22.12
C SER A 95 -5.97 -2.03 -20.99
N ARG A 96 -6.30 -0.75 -21.16
CA ARG A 96 -6.16 0.26 -20.10
C ARG A 96 -7.00 -0.08 -18.87
N ASN A 97 -8.19 -0.67 -19.05
CA ASN A 97 -9.04 -1.06 -17.92
C ASN A 97 -8.39 -2.15 -17.06
N ASP A 98 -7.75 -3.13 -17.70
CA ASP A 98 -7.08 -4.23 -16.99
C ASP A 98 -5.80 -3.76 -16.30
N GLN A 99 -5.06 -2.83 -16.95
CA GLN A 99 -3.93 -2.12 -16.38
C GLN A 99 -4.32 -1.39 -15.10
N THR A 100 -5.29 -0.49 -15.19
CA THR A 100 -5.78 0.29 -14.05
C THR A 100 -6.28 -0.60 -12.93
N ALA A 101 -7.04 -1.66 -13.25
CA ALA A 101 -7.51 -2.62 -12.24
C ALA A 101 -6.37 -3.37 -11.54
N CYS A 102 -5.31 -3.72 -12.28
CA CYS A 102 -4.12 -4.36 -11.72
C CYS A 102 -3.38 -3.41 -10.77
N ASP A 103 -3.11 -2.19 -11.22
CA ASP A 103 -2.38 -1.18 -10.44
C ASP A 103 -3.13 -0.82 -9.15
N MET A 104 -4.46 -0.66 -9.24
CA MET A 104 -5.31 -0.44 -8.06
C MET A 104 -5.25 -1.60 -7.07
N ARG A 105 -5.26 -2.86 -7.54
CA ARG A 105 -5.14 -4.03 -6.66
C ARG A 105 -3.77 -4.08 -5.98
N LEU A 106 -2.69 -3.77 -6.69
CA LEU A 106 -1.35 -3.70 -6.10
C LEU A 106 -1.24 -2.56 -5.08
N TYR A 107 -1.81 -1.40 -5.39
CA TYR A 107 -1.89 -0.27 -4.47
C TYR A 107 -2.66 -0.62 -3.20
N LEU A 108 -3.87 -1.14 -3.33
CA LEU A 108 -4.70 -1.58 -2.19
C LEU A 108 -3.96 -2.63 -1.36
N ARG A 109 -3.30 -3.58 -2.03
CA ARG A 109 -2.48 -4.60 -1.38
C ARG A 109 -1.37 -3.97 -0.53
N SER A 110 -0.61 -3.03 -1.09
CA SER A 110 0.45 -2.32 -0.36
C SER A 110 -0.10 -1.49 0.81
N SER A 111 -1.22 -0.79 0.60
CA SER A 111 -1.86 0.05 1.61
C SER A 111 -2.43 -0.77 2.77
N CYS A 112 -3.06 -1.91 2.49
CA CYS A 112 -3.55 -2.82 3.53
C CYS A 112 -2.39 -3.41 4.36
N LEU A 113 -1.25 -3.73 3.75
CA LEU A 113 -0.06 -4.17 4.49
C LEU A 113 0.46 -3.09 5.44
N LYS A 114 0.57 -1.85 4.96
CA LYS A 114 0.99 -0.71 5.79
C LYS A 114 0.05 -0.51 6.97
N LEU A 115 -1.26 -0.54 6.71
CA LEU A 115 -2.29 -0.42 7.76
C LEU A 115 -2.19 -1.57 8.77
N PHE A 116 -2.03 -2.80 8.30
CA PHE A 116 -1.86 -3.97 9.16
C PHE A 116 -0.70 -3.78 10.15
N PHE A 117 0.49 -3.42 9.67
CA PHE A 117 1.65 -3.21 10.54
C PHE A 117 1.47 -2.02 11.49
N ALA A 118 0.84 -0.93 11.04
CA ALA A 118 0.55 0.21 11.89
C ALA A 118 -0.39 -0.17 13.05
N VAL A 119 -1.48 -0.87 12.75
CA VAL A 119 -2.45 -1.33 13.75
C VAL A 119 -1.80 -2.36 14.68
N LYS A 120 -1.05 -3.34 14.15
CA LYS A 120 -0.29 -4.31 14.97
C LYS A 120 0.64 -3.63 15.97
N ASN A 121 1.42 -2.64 15.52
CA ASN A 121 2.36 -1.91 16.37
C ASN A 121 1.62 -1.09 17.44
N PHE A 122 0.51 -0.45 17.06
CA PHE A 122 -0.33 0.28 18.00
C PHE A 122 -0.95 -0.63 19.06
N THR A 123 -1.52 -1.77 18.66
CA THR A 123 -2.06 -2.77 19.58
C THR A 123 -0.98 -3.30 20.53
N SER A 124 0.23 -3.55 20.03
CA SER A 124 1.37 -3.98 20.86
C SER A 124 1.74 -2.92 21.91
N ALA A 125 1.74 -1.64 21.53
CA ALA A 125 2.02 -0.54 22.46
C ALA A 125 0.93 -0.40 23.53
N LEU A 126 -0.34 -0.53 23.15
CA LEU A 126 -1.45 -0.53 24.12
C LEU A 126 -1.34 -1.70 25.10
N LEU A 127 -0.88 -2.85 24.63
CA LEU A 127 -0.77 -4.03 25.47
C LEU A 127 0.34 -3.90 26.52
N LEU A 128 1.49 -3.33 26.15
CA LEU A 128 2.52 -2.98 27.13
C LEU A 128 1.96 -2.05 28.22
N GLN A 129 1.21 -1.04 27.82
CA GLN A 129 0.54 -0.14 28.77
C GLN A 129 -0.51 -0.84 29.63
N ALA A 130 -1.20 -1.84 29.06
CA ALA A 130 -2.20 -2.62 29.79
C ALA A 130 -1.56 -3.49 30.87
N ASP A 131 -0.43 -4.13 30.56
CA ASP A 131 0.33 -4.97 31.48
C ASP A 131 0.94 -4.14 32.62
N GLU A 132 1.60 -3.02 32.31
CA GLU A 132 2.17 -2.09 33.30
C GLU A 132 1.13 -1.54 34.29
N ASN A 133 -0.15 -1.52 33.89
CA ASN A 133 -1.26 -0.96 34.65
C ASN A 133 -2.35 -1.98 34.96
N ALA A 134 -2.01 -3.27 35.00
CA ALA A 134 -2.97 -4.34 35.24
C ALA A 134 -3.73 -4.18 36.58
N GLU A 135 -3.05 -3.65 37.60
CA GLU A 135 -3.60 -3.42 38.94
C GLU A 135 -4.03 -1.96 39.21
N SER A 136 -3.85 -1.06 38.24
CA SER A 136 -4.20 0.36 38.37
C SER A 136 -5.71 0.54 38.38
N VAL A 137 -6.29 0.71 39.57
CA VAL A 137 -7.74 0.78 39.77
C VAL A 137 -8.38 2.04 39.16
N MET A 138 -9.52 1.88 38.49
CA MET A 138 -10.35 2.96 37.97
C MET A 138 -11.86 2.63 38.09
N PRO A 139 -12.75 3.63 38.09
CA PRO A 139 -14.18 3.36 37.93
C PRO A 139 -14.49 2.88 36.51
N GLY A 140 -15.24 1.79 36.37
CA GLY A 140 -15.89 1.44 35.10
C GLY A 140 -17.08 2.35 34.84
N PHE A 141 -17.46 2.51 33.57
CA PHE A 141 -18.57 3.40 33.18
C PHE A 141 -19.63 2.67 32.37
N THR A 142 -20.90 2.91 32.71
CA THR A 142 -22.07 2.54 31.90
C THR A 142 -22.96 3.77 31.79
N HIS A 143 -23.41 4.13 30.58
CA HIS A 143 -24.14 5.40 30.34
C HIS A 143 -23.40 6.64 30.88
N TYR A 144 -22.06 6.63 30.81
CA TYR A 144 -21.19 7.67 31.37
C TYR A 144 -21.31 7.89 32.90
N GLN A 145 -21.92 6.94 33.63
CA GLN A 145 -21.99 6.96 35.09
C GLN A 145 -21.03 5.92 35.69
N PRO A 146 -20.36 6.24 36.82
CA PRO A 146 -19.53 5.27 37.53
C PRO A 146 -20.34 4.02 37.89
N ALA A 147 -19.78 2.85 37.58
CA ALA A 147 -20.37 1.55 37.82
C ALA A 147 -19.43 0.73 38.73
N MET A 148 -19.16 -0.53 38.37
CA MET A 148 -18.21 -1.38 39.09
C MET A 148 -16.77 -0.90 38.91
N VAL A 149 -15.95 -1.18 39.92
CA VAL A 149 -14.51 -0.94 39.88
C VAL A 149 -13.86 -1.89 38.86
N THR A 150 -12.93 -1.36 38.07
CA THR A 150 -12.11 -2.10 37.11
C THR A 150 -10.66 -1.63 37.19
N SER A 151 -9.78 -2.14 36.32
CA SER A 151 -8.42 -1.60 36.17
C SER A 151 -8.22 -0.92 34.81
N TRP A 152 -7.28 0.02 34.76
CA TRP A 152 -6.85 0.68 33.53
C TRP A 152 -6.35 -0.34 32.50
N GLY A 153 -5.60 -1.35 32.94
CA GLY A 153 -5.20 -2.46 32.08
C GLY A 153 -6.38 -3.20 31.46
N HIS A 154 -7.39 -3.55 32.26
CA HIS A 154 -8.60 -4.20 31.74
C HIS A 154 -9.36 -3.31 30.74
N TRP A 155 -9.43 -2.00 30.99
CA TRP A 155 -10.04 -1.04 30.08
C TRP A 155 -9.29 -0.99 28.73
N LEU A 156 -7.95 -0.94 28.74
CA LEU A 156 -7.13 -0.99 27.52
C LEU A 156 -7.31 -2.30 26.74
N CYS A 157 -7.38 -3.44 27.44
CA CYS A 157 -7.64 -4.74 26.83
C CYS A 157 -8.95 -4.78 26.03
N SER A 158 -9.98 -4.02 26.43
CA SER A 158 -11.23 -3.95 25.67
C SER A 158 -11.06 -3.34 24.26
N TYR A 159 -10.18 -2.35 24.11
CA TYR A 159 -9.83 -1.78 22.79
C TYR A 159 -8.93 -2.71 21.99
N ILE A 160 -7.94 -3.32 22.65
CA ILE A 160 -7.03 -4.31 22.04
C ILE A 160 -7.85 -5.43 21.39
N GLN A 161 -8.86 -5.96 22.08
CA GLN A 161 -9.73 -7.00 21.53
C GLN A 161 -10.45 -6.56 20.24
N GLY A 162 -10.90 -5.31 20.17
CA GLY A 162 -11.48 -4.74 18.95
C GLY A 162 -10.48 -4.72 17.80
N LEU A 163 -9.28 -4.19 18.06
CA LEU A 163 -8.21 -4.08 17.07
C LEU A 163 -7.74 -5.45 16.57
N CYS A 164 -7.67 -6.47 17.44
CA CYS A 164 -7.34 -7.84 17.04
C CYS A 164 -8.36 -8.39 16.04
N ARG A 165 -9.67 -8.19 16.27
CA ARG A 165 -10.73 -8.59 15.33
C ARG A 165 -10.62 -7.86 13.99
N ASP A 166 -10.26 -6.56 14.02
CA ASP A 166 -10.06 -5.80 12.79
C ASP A 166 -8.87 -6.34 11.97
N LEU A 167 -7.77 -6.71 12.63
CA LEU A 167 -6.62 -7.35 11.99
C LEU A 167 -6.97 -8.73 11.38
N GLU A 168 -7.74 -9.55 12.10
CA GLU A 168 -8.27 -10.82 11.58
C GLU A 168 -9.19 -10.61 10.36
N GLY A 169 -10.08 -9.62 10.45
CA GLY A 169 -10.96 -9.23 9.36
C GLY A 169 -10.17 -8.81 8.13
N LEU A 170 -9.13 -7.99 8.30
CA LEU A 170 -8.26 -7.56 7.20
C LEU A 170 -7.51 -8.74 6.55
N HIS A 171 -7.01 -9.68 7.35
CA HIS A 171 -6.31 -10.87 6.84
C HIS A 171 -7.23 -11.80 6.04
N SER A 172 -8.49 -11.98 6.48
CA SER A 172 -9.43 -12.88 5.79
C SER A 172 -9.83 -12.38 4.39
N HIS A 173 -9.92 -11.06 4.19
CA HIS A 173 -10.26 -10.46 2.90
C HIS A 173 -9.04 -10.29 1.98
N PHE A 174 -7.84 -10.17 2.55
CA PHE A 174 -6.59 -10.07 1.82
C PHE A 174 -5.61 -11.13 2.34
N PRO A 175 -5.66 -12.38 1.81
CA PRO A 175 -4.74 -13.42 2.23
C PRO A 175 -3.30 -13.03 1.84
N TRP A 176 -2.51 -12.77 2.88
CA TRP A 176 -1.10 -12.41 2.81
C TRP A 176 -0.22 -13.67 2.71
N SER A 177 1.09 -13.49 2.51
CA SER A 177 2.03 -14.62 2.54
C SER A 177 1.96 -15.37 3.87
N ILE A 178 2.45 -16.61 3.86
CA ILE A 178 2.47 -17.49 5.03
C ILE A 178 3.17 -16.80 6.21
N GLU A 179 4.24 -16.02 5.97
CA GLU A 179 4.95 -15.32 7.06
C GLU A 179 4.07 -14.32 7.81
N ILE A 180 3.29 -13.52 7.08
CA ILE A 180 2.41 -12.50 7.70
C ILE A 180 1.28 -13.16 8.48
N ARG A 181 0.78 -14.29 7.97
CA ARG A 181 -0.20 -15.11 8.68
C ARG A 181 0.40 -15.68 9.97
N SER A 182 1.62 -16.20 9.92
CA SER A 182 2.32 -16.71 11.11
C SER A 182 2.56 -15.62 12.15
N GLU A 183 2.95 -14.41 11.74
CA GLU A 183 3.09 -13.28 12.67
C GLU A 183 1.77 -12.87 13.33
N LEU A 184 0.67 -12.84 12.56
CA LEU A 184 -0.66 -12.54 13.09
C LEU A 184 -1.10 -13.61 14.09
N LEU A 185 -0.94 -14.89 13.73
CA LEU A 185 -1.31 -16.01 14.59
C LEU A 185 -0.47 -16.02 15.87
N LEU A 186 0.84 -15.80 15.80
CA LEU A 186 1.70 -15.68 16.99
C LEU A 186 1.28 -14.51 17.88
N PHE A 187 0.93 -13.38 17.27
CA PHE A 187 0.43 -12.21 18.01
C PHE A 187 -0.89 -12.51 18.71
N LEU A 188 -1.84 -13.14 18.02
CA LEU A 188 -3.15 -13.52 18.59
C LEU A 188 -3.05 -14.67 19.59
N GLU A 189 -2.13 -15.61 19.44
CA GLU A 189 -1.92 -16.71 20.39
C GLU A 189 -1.29 -16.22 21.69
N HIS A 190 -0.38 -15.25 21.63
CA HIS A 190 0.31 -14.74 22.81
C HIS A 190 -0.50 -13.68 23.55
N PHE A 191 -1.42 -13.00 22.85
CA PHE A 191 -2.07 -11.78 23.36
C PHE A 191 -3.57 -11.65 23.04
N GLY A 192 -4.16 -12.65 22.37
CA GLY A 192 -5.60 -12.74 22.16
C GLY A 192 -6.32 -13.18 23.43
N PRO A 193 -7.64 -12.91 23.53
CA PRO A 193 -8.43 -13.40 24.65
C PRO A 193 -8.47 -14.94 24.63
N HIS A 194 -8.14 -15.58 25.75
CA HIS A 194 -8.58 -16.94 26.04
C HIS A 194 -10.05 -16.95 26.45
#